data_AF-A0AAW4CLF5-F1
#
_entry.id   AF-A0AAW4CLF5-F1
#
_cell.length_a   1.000
_cell.length_b   1.000
_cell.length_c   1.000
_cell.angle_alpha   90.00
_cell.angle_beta   90.00
_cell.angle_gamma   90.00
#
_symmetry.space_group_name_H-M   'P 1'
#
loop_
_entity.id
_entity.type
_entity.pdbx_description
1 polymer ?
#
loop_
_entity_poly.entity_id
_entity_poly.type
_entity_poly.pdbx_seq_one_letter_code
_entity_poly.pdbx_strand_id
1 'polypeptide(L)'
;YDASLDVDHKIQRQVDPFIVYGISAASQALRDAGLDNMSEEERLRAGCSIGSGIGGVPGMESESLVLANKGPNRVSPHFVHGRLINLISGQVSIKYGLMGPNHAVVTACSTGAHSIGDAARMIAMDDADVMLAGGAESAICPIGIAGFAQARALSTGFNDTPEKASRPYDVNRDGFVMGEGAGVVVL
;
A
#
# COMPACT_ATOMS: atom_id res chain seq x y z
N TYR A 1 -14.44 1.94 7.26
CA TYR A 1 -13.83 0.81 6.53
C TYR A 1 -13.62 -0.32 7.53
N ASP A 2 -14.05 -1.54 7.20
CA ASP A 2 -13.90 -2.73 8.05
C ASP A 2 -12.98 -3.73 7.34
N ALA A 3 -11.74 -3.85 7.83
CA ALA A 3 -10.74 -4.73 7.25
C ALA A 3 -11.05 -6.23 7.44
N SER A 4 -11.92 -6.59 8.39
CA SER A 4 -12.24 -7.99 8.68
C SER A 4 -12.99 -8.70 7.55
N LEU A 5 -13.58 -7.93 6.63
CA LEU A 5 -14.25 -8.46 5.45
C LEU A 5 -13.28 -9.11 4.45
N ASP A 6 -12.03 -8.65 4.41
CA ASP A 6 -11.05 -9.07 3.42
C ASP A 6 -9.73 -9.56 4.05
N VAL A 7 -9.41 -9.25 5.30
CA VAL A 7 -8.11 -9.58 5.89
C VAL A 7 -8.30 -10.27 7.23
N ASP A 8 -7.69 -11.44 7.39
CA ASP A 8 -7.71 -12.17 8.66
C ASP A 8 -7.12 -11.33 9.79
N HIS A 9 -7.78 -11.35 10.94
CA HIS A 9 -7.34 -10.62 12.14
C HIS A 9 -5.91 -10.98 12.58
N LYS A 10 -5.45 -12.21 12.28
CA LYS A 10 -4.06 -12.60 12.52
C LYS A 10 -3.08 -11.79 11.67
N ILE A 11 -3.36 -11.62 10.38
CA ILE A 11 -2.52 -10.84 9.45
C ILE A 11 -2.56 -9.36 9.83
N GLN A 12 -3.74 -8.82 10.14
CA GLN A 12 -3.90 -7.41 10.55
C GLN A 12 -2.99 -7.03 11.74
N ARG A 13 -2.70 -7.95 12.66
CA ARG A 13 -1.81 -7.71 13.82
C ARG A 13 -0.31 -7.81 13.50
N GLN A 14 0.03 -8.38 12.35
CA GLN A 14 1.42 -8.66 11.97
C GLN A 14 1.98 -7.60 11.02
N VAL A 15 1.10 -6.92 10.26
CA VAL A 15 1.47 -6.03 9.16
C VAL A 15 1.01 -4.59 9.43
N ASP A 16 1.66 -3.64 8.76
CA ASP A 16 1.24 -2.24 8.81
C ASP A 16 -0.02 -2.00 7.95
N PRO A 17 -0.80 -0.93 8.23
CA PRO A 17 -2.11 -0.75 7.63
C PRO A 17 -2.10 -0.63 6.09
N PHE A 18 -1.00 -0.14 5.50
CA PHE A 18 -0.88 -0.06 4.03
C PHE A 18 -1.01 -1.43 3.34
N ILE A 19 -0.52 -2.51 3.98
CA ILE A 19 -0.69 -3.88 3.50
C ILE A 19 -2.16 -4.30 3.63
N VAL A 20 -2.81 -3.97 4.74
CA VAL A 20 -4.23 -4.27 4.97
C VAL A 20 -5.13 -3.57 3.93
N TYR A 21 -4.85 -2.31 3.64
CA TYR A 21 -5.53 -1.54 2.60
C TYR A 21 -5.31 -2.17 1.23
N GLY A 22 -4.07 -2.52 0.89
CA GLY A 22 -3.73 -3.14 -0.39
C GLY A 22 -4.40 -4.50 -0.60
N ILE A 23 -4.42 -5.37 0.41
CA ILE A 23 -5.12 -6.66 0.33
C ILE A 23 -6.61 -6.44 0.07
N SER A 24 -7.24 -5.51 0.81
CA SER A 24 -8.68 -5.31 0.70
C SER A 24 -9.08 -4.68 -0.64
N ALA A 25 -8.29 -3.73 -1.14
CA ALA A 25 -8.49 -3.19 -2.49
C ALA A 25 -8.30 -4.26 -3.58
N ALA A 26 -7.29 -5.12 -3.47
CA ALA A 26 -7.10 -6.25 -4.37
C ALA A 26 -8.28 -7.24 -4.31
N SER A 27 -8.80 -7.51 -3.10
CA SER A 27 -9.99 -8.36 -2.91
C SER A 27 -11.25 -7.79 -3.53
N GLN A 28 -11.42 -6.47 -3.50
CA GLN A 28 -12.53 -5.80 -4.17
C GLN A 28 -12.36 -5.85 -5.69
N ALA A 29 -11.16 -5.57 -6.20
CA ALA A 29 -10.87 -5.60 -7.64
C ALA A 29 -11.07 -6.99 -8.27
N LEU A 30 -10.63 -8.07 -7.61
CA LEU A 30 -10.86 -9.44 -8.10
C LEU A 30 -12.34 -9.83 -8.12
N ARG A 31 -13.09 -9.45 -7.08
CA ARG A 31 -14.54 -9.69 -7.02
C ARG A 31 -15.27 -8.92 -8.12
N ASP A 32 -14.89 -7.66 -8.34
CA ASP A 32 -15.45 -6.83 -9.41
C ASP A 32 -15.17 -7.41 -10.81
N ALA A 33 -13.98 -7.97 -11.01
CA ALA A 33 -13.59 -8.65 -12.25
C ALA A 33 -14.18 -10.06 -12.42
N GLY A 34 -14.78 -10.65 -11.37
CA GLY A 34 -15.25 -12.04 -11.40
C GLY A 34 -14.12 -13.08 -11.44
N LEU A 35 -12.92 -12.74 -10.96
CA LEU A 35 -11.73 -13.59 -10.95
C LEU A 35 -11.37 -14.10 -9.53
N ASP A 36 -12.34 -14.15 -8.63
CA ASP A 36 -12.16 -14.63 -7.26
C ASP A 36 -11.98 -16.15 -7.16
N ASN A 37 -12.28 -16.89 -8.24
CA ASN A 37 -12.19 -18.35 -8.32
C ASN A 37 -11.39 -18.84 -9.54
N MET A 38 -10.16 -18.34 -9.71
CA MET A 38 -9.25 -18.79 -10.77
C MET A 38 -8.83 -20.26 -10.60
N SER A 39 -8.76 -20.97 -11.73
CA SER A 39 -8.11 -22.28 -11.86
C SER A 39 -6.60 -22.20 -11.59
N GLU A 40 -5.95 -23.36 -11.43
CA GLU A 40 -4.50 -23.40 -11.25
C GLU A 40 -3.74 -22.85 -12.47
N GLU A 41 -4.20 -23.17 -13.68
CA GLU A 41 -3.61 -22.69 -14.93
C GLU A 41 -3.70 -21.16 -15.05
N GLU A 42 -4.87 -20.57 -14.75
CA GLU A 42 -5.02 -19.12 -14.71
C GLU A 42 -4.12 -18.49 -13.64
N ARG A 43 -3.99 -19.11 -12.47
CA ARG A 43 -3.12 -18.61 -11.39
C ARG A 43 -1.63 -18.62 -11.76
N LEU A 44 -1.17 -19.57 -12.58
CA LEU A 44 0.20 -19.59 -13.12
C LEU A 44 0.49 -18.36 -14.01
N ARG A 45 -0.55 -17.78 -14.58
CA ARG A 45 -0.48 -16.63 -15.49
C ARG A 45 -1.03 -15.33 -14.87
N ALA A 46 -1.50 -15.38 -13.64
CA ALA A 46 -1.97 -14.22 -12.90
C ALA A 46 -0.86 -13.69 -11.98
N GLY A 47 -0.51 -12.42 -12.12
CA GLY A 47 0.50 -11.74 -11.31
C GLY A 47 -0.05 -10.57 -10.50
N CYS A 48 0.84 -9.91 -9.76
CA CYS A 48 0.52 -8.81 -8.86
C CYS A 48 1.65 -7.77 -8.84
N SER A 49 1.29 -6.51 -9.05
CA SER A 49 2.16 -5.33 -9.03
C SER A 49 1.51 -4.23 -8.20
N ILE A 50 1.65 -4.27 -6.88
CA ILE A 50 1.11 -3.25 -5.97
C ILE A 50 2.25 -2.61 -5.18
N GLY A 51 2.48 -1.32 -5.43
CA GLY A 51 3.54 -0.55 -4.79
C GLY A 51 3.09 0.23 -3.56
N SER A 52 4.07 0.83 -2.87
CA SER A 52 3.86 1.87 -1.86
C SER A 52 4.86 3.01 -2.05
N GLY A 53 4.53 4.22 -1.58
CA GLY A 53 5.45 5.36 -1.63
C GLY A 53 6.52 5.25 -0.55
N ILE A 54 6.09 4.98 0.68
CA ILE A 54 6.96 4.93 1.87
C ILE A 54 6.78 3.62 2.65
N GLY A 55 5.59 3.01 2.60
CA GLY A 55 5.32 1.71 3.20
C GLY A 55 5.14 1.76 4.71
N GLY A 56 5.83 0.88 5.44
CA GLY A 56 5.60 0.64 6.86
C GLY A 56 6.20 1.66 7.85
N VAL A 57 6.06 2.96 7.59
CA VAL A 57 6.61 4.00 8.47
C VAL A 57 6.04 3.96 9.90
N PRO A 58 4.72 3.78 10.13
CA PRO A 58 4.18 3.71 11.49
C PRO A 58 4.75 2.53 12.30
N GLY A 59 4.93 1.38 11.64
CA GLY A 59 5.55 0.20 12.23
C GLY A 59 7.04 0.39 12.51
N MET A 60 7.76 1.13 11.67
CA MET A 60 9.16 1.50 11.91
C MET A 60 9.32 2.46 13.08
N GLU A 61 8.46 3.47 13.19
CA GLU A 61 8.44 4.42 14.30
C GLU A 61 8.22 3.70 15.64
N SER A 62 7.17 2.87 15.71
CA SER A 62 6.83 2.14 16.94
C SER A 62 7.89 1.12 17.35
N GLU A 63 8.43 0.33 16.41
CA GLU A 63 9.48 -0.66 16.71
C GLU A 63 10.82 0.00 17.04
N SER A 64 11.12 1.17 16.48
CA SER A 64 12.29 1.98 16.88
C SER A 64 12.24 2.35 18.37
N LEU A 65 11.06 2.76 18.85
CA LEU A 65 10.85 3.04 20.28
C LEU A 65 10.92 1.78 21.14
N VAL A 66 10.44 0.63 20.65
CA VAL A 66 10.60 -0.66 21.35
C VAL A 66 12.07 -1.02 21.49
N LEU A 67 12.84 -0.91 20.41
CA LEU A 67 14.28 -1.15 20.41
C LEU A 67 15.00 -0.24 21.41
N ALA A 68 14.72 1.06 21.38
CA ALA A 68 15.36 2.05 22.26
C ALA A 68 15.03 1.83 23.74
N ASN A 69 13.77 1.52 24.06
CA ASN A 69 13.32 1.42 25.46
C ASN A 69 13.46 0.02 26.07
N LYS A 70 13.45 -1.03 25.25
CA LYS A 70 13.36 -2.43 25.72
C LYS A 70 14.45 -3.35 25.16
N GLY A 71 15.30 -2.84 24.26
CA GLY A 71 16.40 -3.59 23.66
C GLY A 71 15.98 -4.51 22.50
N PRO A 72 16.98 -5.05 21.76
CA PRO A 72 16.75 -5.74 20.49
C PRO A 72 15.93 -7.04 20.61
N ASN A 73 16.02 -7.75 21.73
CA ASN A 73 15.26 -9.00 21.96
C ASN A 73 13.74 -8.79 22.06
N ARG A 74 13.28 -7.54 22.14
CA ARG A 74 11.85 -7.20 22.23
C ARG A 74 11.25 -6.73 20.91
N VAL A 75 12.06 -6.54 19.88
CA VAL A 75 11.60 -6.21 18.52
C VAL A 75 10.77 -7.37 17.97
N SER A 76 9.64 -7.05 17.33
CA SER A 76 8.74 -8.07 16.81
C SER A 76 9.41 -8.94 15.73
N PRO A 77 9.24 -10.28 15.74
CA PRO A 77 9.70 -11.14 14.64
C PRO A 77 8.97 -10.83 13.31
N HIS A 78 7.82 -10.15 13.38
CA HIS A 78 7.06 -9.72 12.21
C HIS A 78 7.50 -8.34 11.69
N PHE A 79 8.48 -7.68 12.33
CA PHE A 79 8.88 -6.33 11.96
C PHE A 79 9.24 -6.20 10.47
N VAL A 80 10.13 -7.05 9.96
CA VAL A 80 10.54 -6.98 8.54
C VAL A 80 9.36 -7.34 7.63
N HIS A 81 8.69 -8.45 7.91
CA HIS A 81 7.59 -8.97 7.09
C HIS A 81 6.38 -8.03 7.01
N GLY A 82 6.14 -7.22 8.04
CA GLY A 82 4.98 -6.34 8.08
C GLY A 82 5.22 -4.94 7.51
N ARG A 83 6.45 -4.60 7.11
CA ARG A 83 6.85 -3.21 6.79
C ARG A 83 7.46 -3.05 5.40
N LEU A 84 7.98 -4.13 4.83
CA LEU A 84 8.54 -4.11 3.47
C LEU A 84 7.45 -3.82 2.42
N ILE A 85 7.74 -2.90 1.50
CA ILE A 85 6.77 -2.42 0.50
C ILE A 85 6.20 -3.56 -0.37
N ASN A 86 7.06 -4.47 -0.82
CA ASN A 86 6.66 -5.57 -1.70
C ASN A 86 5.77 -6.62 -1.03
N LEU A 87 5.56 -6.54 0.29
CA LEU A 87 4.71 -7.48 1.00
C LEU A 87 3.23 -7.19 0.78
N ILE A 88 2.83 -6.07 0.18
CA ILE A 88 1.47 -5.91 -0.35
C ILE A 88 1.23 -6.95 -1.45
N SER A 89 2.04 -6.92 -2.51
CA SER A 89 1.97 -7.90 -3.60
C SER A 89 2.18 -9.31 -3.10
N GLY A 90 3.13 -9.52 -2.18
CA GLY A 90 3.37 -10.82 -1.53
C GLY A 90 2.15 -11.38 -0.82
N GLN A 91 1.48 -10.60 0.03
CA GLN A 91 0.30 -11.06 0.76
C GLN A 91 -0.90 -11.30 -0.16
N VAL A 92 -1.07 -10.47 -1.19
CA VAL A 92 -2.12 -10.68 -2.21
C VAL A 92 -1.86 -11.95 -3.00
N SER A 93 -0.63 -12.18 -3.46
CA SER A 93 -0.25 -13.42 -4.15
C SER A 93 -0.46 -14.65 -3.27
N ILE A 94 -0.10 -14.59 -1.99
CA ILE A 94 -0.33 -15.71 -1.05
C ILE A 94 -1.83 -15.97 -0.87
N LYS A 95 -2.63 -14.92 -0.66
CA LYS A 95 -4.07 -15.06 -0.41
C LYS A 95 -4.82 -15.67 -1.59
N TYR A 96 -4.46 -15.30 -2.82
CA TYR A 96 -5.14 -15.71 -4.04
C TYR A 96 -4.41 -16.78 -4.84
N GLY A 97 -3.26 -17.25 -4.36
CA GLY A 97 -2.44 -18.26 -5.03
C GLY A 97 -1.88 -17.80 -6.37
N LEU A 98 -1.62 -16.49 -6.54
CA LEU A 98 -1.09 -15.93 -7.79
C LEU A 98 0.39 -16.34 -7.96
N MET A 99 0.70 -16.95 -9.09
CA MET A 99 2.01 -17.56 -9.37
C MET A 99 2.72 -16.94 -10.57
N GLY A 100 2.12 -15.95 -11.24
CA GLY A 100 2.75 -15.11 -12.23
C GLY A 100 3.71 -14.06 -11.62
N PRO A 101 4.07 -13.01 -12.38
CA PRO A 101 4.97 -11.95 -11.91
C PRO A 101 4.53 -11.33 -10.58
N ASN A 102 5.42 -11.32 -9.58
CA ASN A 102 5.22 -10.64 -8.30
C ASN A 102 6.19 -9.47 -8.20
N HIS A 103 5.66 -8.25 -8.30
CA HIS A 103 6.42 -7.03 -8.41
C HIS A 103 5.90 -5.95 -7.46
N ALA A 104 6.75 -4.99 -7.11
CA ALA A 104 6.32 -3.81 -6.36
C ALA A 104 7.29 -2.67 -6.65
N VAL A 105 6.76 -1.59 -7.22
CA VAL A 105 7.52 -0.36 -7.49
C VAL A 105 7.42 0.62 -6.32
N VAL A 106 8.44 1.45 -6.17
CA VAL A 106 8.48 2.55 -5.22
C VAL A 106 9.03 3.79 -5.90
N THR A 107 8.15 4.74 -6.19
CA THR A 107 8.47 6.00 -6.88
C THR A 107 7.67 7.17 -6.29
N ALA A 108 7.49 7.19 -4.97
CA ALA A 108 6.73 8.21 -4.26
C ALA A 108 5.31 8.40 -4.83
N CYS A 109 4.89 9.63 -5.13
CA CYS A 109 3.53 9.94 -5.60
C CYS A 109 3.16 9.25 -6.94
N SER A 110 4.15 8.85 -7.75
CA SER A 110 3.91 8.13 -9.01
C SER A 110 3.82 6.62 -8.85
N THR A 111 4.00 6.07 -7.64
CA THR A 111 4.04 4.61 -7.41
C THR A 111 2.85 3.88 -8.03
N GLY A 112 1.61 4.30 -7.73
CA GLY A 112 0.43 3.60 -8.26
C GLY A 112 0.36 3.63 -9.79
N ALA A 113 0.72 4.77 -10.40
CA ALA A 113 0.71 4.93 -11.86
C ALA A 113 1.79 4.06 -12.53
N HIS A 114 3.01 4.03 -11.99
CA HIS A 114 4.06 3.14 -12.49
C HIS A 114 3.69 1.68 -12.31
N SER A 115 3.09 1.30 -11.17
CA SER A 115 2.66 -0.08 -10.92
C SER A 115 1.68 -0.58 -11.99
N ILE A 116 0.70 0.27 -12.35
CA ILE A 116 -0.28 0.00 -13.41
C ILE A 116 0.41 -0.07 -14.78
N GLY A 117 1.29 0.88 -15.09
CA GLY A 117 2.01 0.92 -16.36
C GLY A 117 2.93 -0.29 -16.56
N ASP A 118 3.62 -0.74 -15.52
CA ASP A 118 4.53 -1.88 -15.58
C ASP A 118 3.74 -3.20 -15.67
N ALA A 119 2.63 -3.33 -14.94
CA ALA A 119 1.73 -4.48 -15.08
C ALA A 119 1.12 -4.59 -16.49
N ALA A 120 0.68 -3.47 -17.07
CA ALA A 120 0.19 -3.44 -18.44
C ALA A 120 1.27 -3.88 -19.44
N ARG A 121 2.54 -3.53 -19.20
CA ARG A 121 3.67 -4.00 -20.02
C ARG A 121 3.94 -5.49 -19.84
N MET A 122 3.87 -6.02 -18.62
CA MET A 122 4.02 -7.46 -18.38
C MET A 122 2.99 -8.27 -19.17
N ILE A 123 1.72 -7.81 -19.20
CA ILE A 123 0.69 -8.44 -20.05
C ILE A 123 1.03 -8.28 -21.53
N ALA A 124 1.37 -7.06 -21.98
CA ALA A 124 1.69 -6.81 -23.38
C ALA A 124 2.93 -7.58 -23.89
N MET A 125 3.83 -7.97 -22.99
CA MET A 125 5.03 -8.78 -23.28
C MET A 125 4.80 -10.28 -23.09
N ASP A 126 3.57 -10.72 -22.81
CA ASP A 126 3.19 -12.11 -22.59
C ASP A 126 3.80 -12.75 -21.32
N ASP A 127 4.22 -11.93 -20.34
CA ASP A 127 4.70 -12.43 -19.04
C ASP A 127 3.54 -12.86 -18.11
N ALA A 128 2.33 -12.35 -18.33
CA ALA A 128 1.11 -12.65 -17.57
C ALA A 128 -0.13 -12.44 -18.45
N ASP A 129 -1.22 -13.12 -18.12
CA ASP A 129 -2.53 -12.91 -18.76
C ASP A 129 -3.47 -12.04 -17.92
N VAL A 130 -3.23 -11.99 -16.60
CA VAL A 130 -3.96 -11.16 -15.65
C VAL A 130 -2.97 -10.50 -14.70
N MET A 131 -3.13 -9.21 -14.44
CA MET A 131 -2.34 -8.51 -13.41
C MET A 131 -3.22 -7.70 -12.48
N LEU A 132 -3.07 -7.92 -11.18
CA LEU A 132 -3.53 -6.94 -10.20
C LEU A 132 -2.49 -5.83 -10.10
N ALA A 133 -2.90 -4.58 -10.28
CA ALA A 133 -1.98 -3.46 -10.28
C ALA A 133 -2.50 -2.25 -9.51
N GLY A 134 -1.62 -1.54 -8.80
CA GLY A 134 -2.03 -0.34 -8.07
C GLY A 134 -1.05 0.14 -7.01
N GLY A 135 -1.58 0.77 -5.96
CA GLY A 135 -0.76 1.21 -4.84
C GLY A 135 -1.52 1.34 -3.53
N ALA A 136 -0.80 1.26 -2.42
CA ALA A 136 -1.32 1.44 -1.08
C ALA A 136 -0.37 2.26 -0.21
N GLU A 137 -0.91 3.10 0.68
CA GLU A 137 -0.13 3.96 1.58
C GLU A 137 -0.84 4.16 2.92
N SER A 138 -0.04 4.27 3.99
CA SER A 138 -0.52 4.59 5.36
C SER A 138 0.58 5.33 6.13
N ALA A 139 0.96 6.50 5.60
CA ALA A 139 2.02 7.33 6.17
C ALA A 139 1.50 8.38 7.19
N ILE A 140 0.22 8.32 7.58
CA ILE A 140 -0.37 9.22 8.59
C ILE A 140 0.05 8.75 9.99
N CYS A 141 1.27 9.11 10.38
CA CYS A 141 1.84 8.90 11.71
C CYS A 141 2.65 10.13 12.15
N PRO A 142 2.99 10.30 13.45
CA PRO A 142 3.72 11.47 13.93
C PRO A 142 5.00 11.76 13.15
N ILE A 143 5.87 10.77 12.93
CA ILE A 143 7.10 10.96 12.15
C ILE A 143 6.81 11.28 10.66
N GLY A 144 5.77 10.71 10.08
CA GLY A 144 5.33 10.99 8.71
C GLY A 144 4.88 12.44 8.55
N ILE A 145 3.95 12.88 9.40
CA ILE A 145 3.44 14.26 9.40
C ILE A 145 4.59 15.25 9.70
N ALA A 146 5.43 14.97 10.69
CA ALA A 146 6.57 15.83 11.02
C ALA A 146 7.55 15.94 9.85
N GLY A 147 7.89 14.83 9.19
CA GLY A 147 8.81 14.81 8.05
C GLY A 147 8.31 15.65 6.87
N PHE A 148 7.05 15.48 6.46
CA PHE A 148 6.48 16.27 5.36
C PHE A 148 6.21 17.73 5.74
N ALA A 149 5.89 18.02 7.01
CA ALA A 149 5.79 19.39 7.50
C ALA A 149 7.16 20.11 7.44
N GLN A 150 8.24 19.44 7.84
CA GLN A 150 9.60 19.99 7.74
C GLN A 150 10.04 20.21 6.30
N ALA A 151 9.61 19.35 5.38
CA ALA A 151 9.80 19.52 3.94
C ALA A 151 8.93 20.66 3.35
N ARG A 152 8.10 21.34 4.15
CA ARG A 152 7.14 22.37 3.72
C ARG A 152 6.18 21.89 2.65
N ALA A 153 5.81 20.61 2.70
CA ALA A 153 4.95 19.98 1.71
C ALA A 153 3.48 19.94 2.14
N LEU A 154 3.21 19.96 3.45
CA LEU A 154 1.85 19.93 4.00
C LEU A 154 1.22 21.31 4.10
N SER A 155 -0.10 21.37 3.93
CA SER A 155 -0.91 22.54 4.31
C SER A 155 -0.79 22.79 5.82
N THR A 156 -0.65 24.06 6.23
CA THR A 156 -0.47 24.44 7.64
C THR A 156 -1.34 25.62 8.07
N GLY A 157 -1.80 26.46 7.13
CA GLY A 157 -2.64 27.62 7.39
C GLY A 157 -4.12 27.31 7.63
N PHE A 158 -4.54 26.06 7.48
CA PHE A 158 -5.94 25.64 7.53
C PHE A 158 -6.24 24.60 8.62
N ASN A 159 -5.42 24.51 9.68
CA ASN A 159 -5.62 23.53 10.76
C ASN A 159 -6.99 23.68 11.47
N ASP A 160 -7.51 24.90 11.59
CA ASP A 160 -8.83 25.17 12.21
C ASP A 160 -10.00 25.03 11.20
N THR A 161 -9.71 24.88 9.91
CA THR A 161 -10.70 24.68 8.83
C THR A 161 -10.21 23.63 7.82
N PRO A 162 -10.05 22.36 8.23
CA PRO A 162 -9.39 21.33 7.42
C PRO A 162 -10.12 21.01 6.11
N GLU A 163 -11.45 21.16 6.06
CA GLU A 163 -12.28 20.97 4.86
C GLU A 163 -11.94 21.94 3.72
N LYS A 164 -11.21 23.01 4.06
CA LYS A 164 -10.74 24.05 3.15
C LYS A 164 -9.29 23.84 2.71
N ALA A 165 -8.53 22.94 3.32
CA ALA A 165 -7.08 22.87 3.14
C ALA A 165 -6.63 22.32 1.77
N SER A 166 -7.24 21.23 1.29
CA SER A 166 -6.91 20.67 -0.03
C SER A 166 -7.65 21.43 -1.13
N ARG A 167 -6.93 22.36 -1.78
CA ARG A 167 -7.49 23.27 -2.80
C ARG A 167 -6.58 23.37 -4.04
N PRO A 168 -6.49 22.31 -4.87
CA PRO A 168 -5.68 22.34 -6.08
C PRO A 168 -6.00 23.58 -6.93
N TYR A 169 -4.95 24.25 -7.43
CA TYR A 169 -5.01 25.44 -8.29
C TYR A 169 -5.56 26.73 -7.64
N ASP A 170 -6.08 26.70 -6.41
CA ASP A 170 -6.48 27.91 -5.70
C ASP A 170 -5.27 28.81 -5.39
N VAL A 171 -5.50 30.13 -5.40
CA VAL A 171 -4.46 31.13 -5.14
C VAL A 171 -3.91 31.05 -3.72
N ASN A 172 -4.72 30.58 -2.77
CA ASN A 172 -4.37 30.48 -1.36
C ASN A 172 -3.97 29.04 -0.96
N ARG A 173 -3.67 28.15 -1.91
CA ARG A 173 -3.14 26.81 -1.58
C ARG A 173 -1.77 26.94 -0.91
N ASP A 174 -1.51 26.16 0.13
CA ASP A 174 -0.28 26.26 0.94
C ASP A 174 0.43 24.90 1.16
N GLY A 175 -0.02 23.84 0.49
CA GLY A 175 0.55 22.50 0.58
C GLY A 175 -0.50 21.42 0.28
N PHE A 176 -0.12 20.15 0.31
CA PHE A 176 -1.06 19.04 0.19
C PHE A 176 -1.61 18.63 1.56
N VAL A 177 -2.76 17.94 1.57
CA VAL A 177 -3.29 17.25 2.75
C VAL A 177 -3.04 15.77 2.57
N MET A 178 -2.30 15.15 3.50
CA MET A 178 -1.95 13.74 3.40
C MET A 178 -3.19 12.87 3.56
N GLY A 179 -3.38 11.94 2.62
CA GLY A 179 -4.37 10.87 2.71
C GLY A 179 -3.69 9.52 2.91
N GLU A 180 -4.51 8.51 3.17
CA GLU A 180 -4.11 7.10 3.23
C GLU A 180 -5.18 6.22 2.57
N GLY A 181 -4.80 5.01 2.18
CA GLY A 181 -5.68 4.05 1.53
C GLY A 181 -4.98 3.26 0.45
N ALA A 182 -5.77 2.62 -0.42
CA ALA A 182 -5.28 1.84 -1.54
C ALA A 182 -6.24 1.94 -2.75
N GLY A 183 -5.68 1.77 -3.93
CA GLY A 183 -6.42 1.59 -5.18
C GLY A 183 -5.75 0.50 -6.01
N VAL A 184 -6.53 -0.47 -6.48
CA VAL A 184 -6.08 -1.62 -7.28
C VAL A 184 -7.05 -1.83 -8.43
N VAL A 185 -6.50 -2.15 -9.60
CA VAL A 185 -7.24 -2.56 -10.81
C VAL A 185 -6.82 -3.97 -11.22
N VAL A 186 -7.71 -4.68 -11.88
CA VAL A 186 -7.38 -5.90 -12.65
C VAL A 186 -7.17 -5.50 -14.10
N LEU A 187 -6.02 -5.86 -14.66
CA LEU A 187 -5.66 -5.69 -16.05
C LEU A 187 -5.68 -7.03 -16.77
#